data_AF-A0A919HLN2-F1
#
_entry.id   AF-A0A919HLN2-F1
#
_cell.length_a   1.000
_cell.length_b   1.000
_cell.length_c   1.000
_cell.angle_alpha   90.00
_cell.angle_beta   90.00
_cell.angle_gamma   90.00
#
_symmetry.space_group_name_H-M   'P 1'
#
loop_
_entity.id
_entity.type
_entity.pdbx_description
1 polymer ?
#
loop_
_entity_poly.entity_id
_entity_poly.type
_entity_poly.pdbx_seq_one_letter_code
_entity_poly.pdbx_strand_id
1 'polypeptide(L)'
;MTDITELAQREKFEAWFKSSFHPDKTGPYIKDQLYFAWKAAGAELVEALEKTQHRIAELESRTVKMPKPHAHLIWIQAGHAPDDYWDDVAVSHSEKDRCCDGSERYPVYARWEIEEMLAAAGIKVEVE
;
A
#
# COMPACT_ATOMS: atom_id res chain seq x y z
N MET A 1 -8.68 5.81 -21.95
CA MET A 1 -8.08 4.48 -21.74
C MET A 1 -9.22 3.48 -21.54
N THR A 2 -10.07 3.29 -22.55
CA THR A 2 -11.35 2.55 -22.42
C THR A 2 -11.60 1.57 -23.56
N ASP A 3 -10.97 1.73 -24.73
CA ASP A 3 -11.20 0.81 -25.86
C ASP A 3 -10.66 -0.60 -25.64
N ILE A 4 -9.51 -0.76 -24.99
CA ILE A 4 -8.82 -2.06 -24.89
C ILE A 4 -9.55 -3.01 -23.91
N THR A 5 -10.10 -2.49 -22.81
CA THR A 5 -10.80 -3.31 -21.81
C THR A 5 -12.19 -3.71 -22.29
N GLU A 6 -12.90 -2.83 -23.01
CA GLU A 6 -14.21 -3.15 -23.58
C GLU A 6 -14.13 -4.17 -24.71
N LEU A 7 -13.15 -4.05 -25.62
CA LEU A 7 -12.89 -5.05 -26.66
C LEU A 7 -12.60 -6.42 -26.05
N ALA A 8 -11.71 -6.49 -25.05
CA ALA A 8 -11.37 -7.73 -24.37
C ALA A 8 -12.57 -8.36 -23.62
N GLN A 9 -13.44 -7.53 -23.03
CA GLN A 9 -14.69 -8.02 -22.42
C GLN A 9 -15.66 -8.57 -23.46
N ARG A 10 -15.76 -7.93 -24.62
CA ARG A 10 -16.62 -8.38 -25.70
C ARG A 10 -16.15 -9.70 -26.31
N GLU A 11 -14.85 -9.87 -26.53
CA GLU A 11 -14.28 -11.14 -27.01
C GLU A 11 -14.53 -12.29 -26.04
N LYS A 12 -14.37 -12.05 -24.73
CA LYS A 12 -14.69 -13.04 -23.68
C LYS A 12 -16.15 -13.44 -23.70
N PHE A 13 -17.05 -12.45 -23.81
CA PHE A 13 -18.47 -12.72 -23.94
C PHE A 13 -18.78 -13.54 -25.19
N GLU A 14 -18.19 -13.19 -26.34
CA GLU A 14 -18.44 -13.90 -27.59
C GLU A 14 -17.93 -15.33 -27.58
N ALA A 15 -16.78 -15.59 -26.95
CA ALA A 15 -16.25 -16.93 -26.75
C ALA A 15 -17.18 -17.78 -25.85
N TRP A 16 -17.63 -17.21 -24.73
CA TRP A 16 -18.60 -17.86 -23.85
C TRP A 16 -19.93 -18.11 -24.58
N PHE A 17 -20.47 -17.10 -25.26
CA PHE A 17 -21.72 -17.17 -26.01
C PHE A 17 -21.66 -18.26 -27.09
N LYS A 18 -20.56 -18.35 -27.86
CA LYS A 18 -20.38 -19.42 -28.86
C LYS A 18 -20.29 -20.82 -28.24
N SER A 19 -19.69 -20.94 -27.05
CA SER A 19 -19.55 -22.24 -26.37
C SER A 19 -20.84 -22.74 -25.73
N SER A 20 -21.64 -21.82 -25.19
CA SER A 20 -22.76 -22.13 -24.30
C SER A 20 -24.13 -21.91 -24.95
N PHE A 21 -24.21 -21.15 -26.04
CA PHE A 21 -25.44 -20.87 -26.78
C PHE A 21 -25.36 -21.46 -28.19
N HIS A 22 -26.36 -22.26 -28.57
CA HIS A 22 -26.45 -22.83 -29.91
C HIS A 22 -27.34 -21.92 -30.81
N PRO A 23 -26.79 -21.40 -31.92
CA PRO A 23 -27.40 -20.33 -32.72
C PRO A 23 -28.63 -20.76 -33.54
N ASP A 24 -28.97 -22.05 -33.57
CA ASP A 24 -30.08 -22.63 -34.32
C ASP A 24 -31.47 -22.29 -33.77
N LYS A 25 -31.57 -21.73 -32.55
CA LYS A 25 -32.86 -21.46 -31.89
C LYS A 25 -33.07 -20.04 -31.41
N THR A 26 -32.13 -19.13 -31.66
CA THR A 26 -32.10 -17.84 -30.99
C THR A 26 -32.15 -16.71 -32.02
N GLY A 27 -33.20 -15.88 -31.96
CA GLY A 27 -33.39 -14.76 -32.88
C GLY A 27 -32.26 -13.72 -32.82
N PRO A 28 -32.12 -12.88 -33.86
CA PRO A 28 -30.94 -12.04 -34.12
C PRO A 28 -30.58 -11.02 -33.02
N TYR A 29 -31.48 -10.76 -32.06
CA TYR A 29 -31.33 -9.71 -31.05
C TYR A 29 -31.00 -10.22 -29.63
N ILE A 30 -31.02 -11.53 -29.38
CA ILE A 30 -30.79 -12.07 -28.02
C ILE A 30 -29.33 -11.91 -27.58
N LYS A 31 -28.38 -11.97 -28.52
CA LYS A 31 -26.95 -11.81 -28.23
C LYS A 31 -26.65 -10.46 -27.59
N ASP A 32 -27.19 -9.38 -28.13
CA ASP A 32 -26.93 -8.02 -27.62
C ASP A 32 -27.63 -7.79 -26.28
N GLN A 33 -28.87 -8.24 -26.11
CA GLN A 33 -29.57 -8.15 -24.83
C GLN A 33 -28.83 -8.91 -23.72
N LEU A 34 -28.34 -10.11 -24.02
CA LEU A 34 -27.57 -10.92 -23.09
C LEU A 34 -26.19 -10.30 -22.80
N TYR A 35 -25.57 -9.67 -23.80
CA TYR A 35 -24.32 -8.93 -23.61
C TYR A 35 -24.49 -7.78 -22.63
N PHE A 36 -25.54 -6.97 -22.78
CA PHE A 36 -25.81 -5.87 -21.86
C PHE A 36 -26.12 -6.37 -20.45
N ALA A 37 -26.91 -7.45 -20.31
CA ALA A 37 -27.18 -8.06 -19.01
C ALA A 37 -25.89 -8.60 -18.35
N TRP A 38 -25.01 -9.25 -19.13
CA TRP A 38 -23.73 -9.76 -18.65
C TRP A 38 -22.76 -8.64 -18.25
N LYS A 39 -22.67 -7.58 -19.08
CA LYS A 39 -21.89 -6.38 -18.77
C LYS A 39 -22.39 -5.70 -17.49
N ALA A 40 -23.71 -5.56 -17.34
CA ALA A 40 -24.32 -4.97 -16.15
C ALA A 40 -24.04 -5.81 -14.89
N ALA A 41 -24.18 -7.14 -14.99
CA ALA A 41 -23.87 -8.05 -13.89
C ALA A 41 -22.38 -8.03 -13.50
N GLY A 42 -21.48 -7.79 -14.46
CA GLY A 42 -20.04 -7.67 -14.22
C GLY A 42 -19.58 -6.27 -13.79
N ALA A 43 -20.44 -5.25 -13.89
CA ALA A 43 -20.05 -3.85 -13.68
C ALA A 43 -19.56 -3.59 -12.25
N GLU A 44 -20.27 -4.10 -11.24
CA GLU A 44 -19.89 -3.93 -9.84
C GLU A 44 -18.53 -4.59 -9.51
N LEU A 45 -18.25 -5.76 -10.11
CA LEU A 45 -16.97 -6.45 -9.92
C LEU A 45 -15.81 -5.69 -10.57
N VAL A 46 -16.03 -5.09 -11.73
CA VAL A 46 -15.03 -4.27 -12.43
C VAL A 46 -14.75 -3.00 -11.62
N GLU A 47 -15.79 -2.31 -11.16
CA GLU A 47 -15.65 -1.11 -10.32
C GLU A 47 -14.90 -1.43 -9.01
N ALA A 48 -15.25 -2.52 -8.33
CA ALA A 48 -14.57 -2.97 -7.13
C ALA A 48 -13.08 -3.27 -7.39
N LEU A 49 -12.76 -3.87 -8.54
CA LEU A 49 -11.40 -4.16 -8.94
C LEU A 49 -10.61 -2.88 -9.21
N GLU A 50 -11.17 -1.94 -9.99
CA GLU A 50 -10.54 -0.65 -10.28
C GLU A 50 -10.27 0.15 -9.01
N LYS A 51 -11.25 0.20 -8.08
CA LYS A 51 -11.09 0.84 -6.78
C LYS A 51 -10.00 0.17 -5.94
N THR A 52 -9.88 -1.15 -6.01
CA THR A 52 -8.83 -1.89 -5.30
C THR A 52 -7.45 -1.61 -5.90
N GLN A 53 -7.33 -1.61 -7.23
CA GLN A 53 -6.10 -1.25 -7.92
C GLN A 53 -5.67 0.19 -7.61
N HIS A 54 -6.61 1.13 -7.58
CA HIS A 54 -6.34 2.51 -7.19
C HIS A 54 -5.82 2.61 -5.76
N ARG A 55 -6.45 1.91 -4.81
CA ARG A 55 -5.98 1.86 -3.41
C ARG A 55 -4.60 1.25 -3.27
N ILE A 56 -4.28 0.20 -4.04
CA ILE A 56 -2.95 -0.40 -4.06
C ILE A 56 -1.92 0.61 -4.58
N ALA A 57 -2.20 1.27 -5.70
CA ALA A 57 -1.30 2.29 -6.26
C ALA A 57 -1.06 3.47 -5.29
N GLU A 58 -2.11 3.92 -4.60
CA GLU A 58 -2.01 4.95 -3.56
C GLU A 58 -1.10 4.49 -2.41
N LEU A 59 -1.30 3.29 -1.88
CA LEU A 59 -0.47 2.74 -0.81
C LEU A 59 1.00 2.57 -1.24
N GLU A 60 1.24 2.11 -2.47
CA GLU A 60 2.60 1.91 -3.03
C GLU A 60 3.35 3.22 -3.30
N SER A 61 2.63 4.34 -3.43
CA SER A 61 3.19 5.68 -3.64
C SER A 61 3.58 6.41 -2.34
N ARG A 62 3.24 5.87 -1.17
CA ARG A 62 3.56 6.51 0.12
C ARG A 62 5.07 6.51 0.34
N THR A 63 5.67 7.69 0.22
CA THR A 63 7.07 7.95 0.56
C THR A 63 7.17 8.87 1.77
N VAL A 64 8.24 8.72 2.56
CA VAL A 64 8.54 9.62 3.68
C VAL A 64 10.01 10.03 3.66
N LYS A 65 10.27 11.31 3.91
CA LYS A 65 11.62 11.82 4.18
C LYS A 65 11.90 11.71 5.66
N MET A 66 12.95 10.99 6.03
CA MET A 66 13.39 10.95 7.42
C MET A 66 14.00 12.30 7.80
N PRO A 67 13.68 12.85 8.98
CA PRO A 67 14.39 14.01 9.49
C PRO A 67 15.87 13.64 9.64
N LYS A 68 16.76 14.57 9.29
CA LYS A 68 18.18 14.44 9.66
C LYS A 68 18.24 14.20 11.16
N PRO A 69 19.09 13.27 11.65
CA PRO A 69 19.18 12.98 13.07
C PRO A 69 19.47 14.30 13.80
N HIS A 70 18.43 14.86 14.42
CA HIS A 70 18.55 16.08 15.17
C HIS A 70 19.23 15.70 16.48
N ALA A 71 20.55 15.83 16.46
CA ALA A 71 21.49 15.90 17.59
C ALA A 71 20.95 16.59 18.87
N HIS A 72 19.88 17.39 18.75
CA HIS A 72 19.34 18.24 19.79
C HIS A 72 18.56 17.52 20.91
N LEU A 73 17.93 16.36 20.66
CA LEU A 73 17.20 15.63 21.72
C LEU A 73 18.13 14.72 22.55
N ILE A 74 19.21 14.22 21.94
CA ILE A 74 20.21 13.36 22.59
C ILE A 74 21.10 14.16 23.55
N TRP A 75 21.35 15.45 23.30
CA TRP A 75 22.16 16.29 24.19
C TRP A 75 21.59 16.40 25.62
N ILE A 76 20.27 16.32 25.77
CA ILE A 76 19.59 16.31 27.07
C ILE A 76 19.74 14.96 27.79
N GLN A 77 19.96 13.86 27.05
CA GLN A 77 19.94 12.50 27.58
C GLN A 77 21.33 11.83 27.69
N ALA A 78 22.32 12.23 26.88
CA ALA A 78 23.64 11.59 26.81
C ALA A 78 24.79 12.38 27.45
N GLY A 79 24.58 13.67 27.78
CA GLY A 79 25.61 14.50 28.45
C GLY A 79 26.86 14.81 27.61
N HIS A 80 26.89 14.42 26.34
CA HIS A 80 28.01 14.65 25.41
C HIS A 80 27.55 15.45 24.21
N ALA A 81 28.45 16.31 23.70
CA ALA A 81 28.19 17.09 22.50
C ALA A 81 27.96 16.16 21.29
N PRO A 82 27.09 16.53 20.34
CA PRO A 82 26.84 15.70 19.17
C PRO A 82 28.13 15.62 18.33
N ASP A 83 28.73 14.44 18.17
CA ASP A 83 29.67 14.18 17.08
C ASP A 83 28.93 13.69 15.82
N ASP A 84 29.64 13.37 14.74
CA ASP A 84 29.01 13.06 13.44
C ASP A 84 28.69 11.56 13.25
N TYR A 85 28.92 10.70 14.26
CA TYR A 85 28.83 9.23 14.18
C TYR A 85 27.81 8.68 15.20
N TRP A 86 26.51 8.97 15.01
CA TRP A 86 25.43 8.48 15.92
C TRP A 86 24.61 7.32 15.35
N ASP A 87 25.00 6.76 14.20
CA ASP A 87 24.27 5.65 13.55
C ASP A 87 24.45 4.31 14.27
N ASP A 88 25.44 4.19 15.16
CA ASP A 88 25.83 2.97 15.88
C ASP A 88 25.50 3.01 17.39
N VAL A 89 24.80 4.04 17.87
CA VAL A 89 24.43 4.16 19.29
C VAL A 89 23.22 3.30 19.62
N ALA A 90 23.45 2.21 20.34
CA ALA A 90 22.40 1.34 20.87
C ALA A 90 21.73 1.98 22.10
N VAL A 91 20.39 2.06 22.08
CA VAL A 91 19.58 2.54 23.21
C VAL A 91 19.53 1.47 24.30
N SER A 92 19.97 1.79 25.52
CA SER A 92 19.84 0.88 26.67
C SER A 92 18.40 0.82 27.18
N HIS A 93 17.94 -0.40 27.49
CA HIS A 93 16.59 -0.68 28.01
C HIS A 93 16.65 -1.25 29.44
N SER A 94 17.62 -0.80 30.25
CA SER A 94 17.80 -1.33 31.59
C SER A 94 16.81 -0.72 32.58
N GLU A 95 16.52 -1.40 33.69
CA GLU A 95 15.64 -0.87 34.74
C GLU A 95 16.18 0.45 35.36
N LYS A 96 17.50 0.68 35.27
CA LYS A 96 18.17 1.90 35.70
C LYS A 96 17.87 3.11 34.81
N ASP A 97 17.28 2.89 33.63
CA ASP A 97 16.97 3.93 32.66
C ASP A 97 15.58 4.57 32.84
N ARG A 98 14.80 4.09 33.82
CA ARG A 98 13.48 4.62 34.20
C ARG A 98 13.56 6.09 34.64
N CYS A 99 12.49 6.83 34.39
CA CYS A 99 12.36 8.23 34.79
C CYS A 99 12.28 8.38 36.32
N CYS A 100 12.56 9.59 36.83
CA CYS A 100 12.52 9.88 38.27
C CYS A 100 11.14 9.65 38.93
N ASP A 101 10.06 9.62 38.14
CA ASP A 101 8.69 9.32 38.56
C ASP A 101 8.34 7.82 38.49
N GLY A 102 9.30 6.97 38.13
CA GLY A 102 9.12 5.54 37.94
C GLY A 102 8.46 5.17 36.61
N SER A 103 8.14 6.13 35.73
CA SER A 103 7.68 5.79 34.38
C SER A 103 8.82 5.18 33.54
N GLU A 104 8.44 4.44 32.51
CA GLU A 104 9.40 4.07 31.46
C GLU A 104 9.88 5.35 30.77
N ARG A 105 11.15 5.36 30.37
CA ARG A 105 11.69 6.45 29.55
C ARG A 105 10.88 6.53 28.25
N TYR A 106 10.72 7.73 27.69
CA TYR A 106 10.17 7.88 26.35
C TYR A 106 10.85 6.89 25.40
N PRO A 107 10.10 6.07 24.65
CA PRO A 107 10.69 5.10 23.75
C PRO A 107 11.51 5.85 22.71
N VAL A 108 12.82 5.56 22.70
CA VAL A 108 13.75 6.07 21.70
C VAL A 108 14.00 4.92 20.73
N TYR A 109 13.56 5.09 19.50
CA TYR A 109 13.79 4.13 18.44
C TYR A 109 15.04 4.53 17.65
N ALA A 110 15.90 3.56 17.39
CA ALA A 110 16.98 3.72 16.44
C ALA A 110 16.41 3.89 15.02
N ARG A 111 17.19 4.52 14.15
CA ARG A 111 16.77 4.78 12.76
C ARG A 111 16.35 3.49 12.04
N TRP A 112 17.10 2.42 12.20
CA TRP A 112 16.81 1.12 11.57
C TRP A 112 15.50 0.49 12.07
N GLU A 113 15.14 0.68 13.35
CA GLU A 113 13.85 0.21 13.90
C GLU A 113 12.68 0.95 13.25
N ILE A 114 12.84 2.26 13.05
CA ILE A 114 11.85 3.09 12.36
C ILE A 114 11.74 2.67 10.90
N GLU A 115 12.87 2.44 10.22
CA GLU A 115 12.88 1.97 8.83
C GLU A 115 12.22 0.59 8.67
N GLU A 116 12.44 -0.34 9.60
CA GLU A 116 11.76 -1.65 9.62
C GLU A 116 10.25 -1.50 9.81
N MET A 117 9.81 -0.67 10.74
CA MET A 117 8.39 -0.40 10.96
C MET A 117 7.72 0.25 9.74
N LEU A 118 8.41 1.20 9.09
CA LEU A 118 7.93 1.85 7.86
C LEU A 118 7.83 0.84 6.71
N ALA A 119 8.83 -0.03 6.55
CA ALA A 119 8.82 -1.10 5.55
C ALA A 119 7.68 -2.11 5.81
N ALA A 120 7.45 -2.52 7.06
CA ALA A 120 6.34 -3.38 7.45
C ALA A 120 4.97 -2.74 7.16
N ALA A 121 4.88 -1.41 7.23
CA ALA A 121 3.69 -0.64 6.86
C ALA A 121 3.57 -0.37 5.35
N GLY A 122 4.52 -0.82 4.53
CA GLY A 122 4.57 -0.59 3.09
C GLY A 122 4.93 0.85 2.70
N ILE A 123 5.51 1.63 3.61
CA ILE A 123 5.93 3.01 3.38
C ILE A 123 7.39 3.00 2.93
N LYS A 124 7.67 3.63 1.78
CA LYS A 124 9.03 3.73 1.25
C LYS A 124 9.75 4.91 1.91
N VAL A 125 10.98 4.69 2.34
CA VAL A 125 11.85 5.75 2.86
C VAL A 125 12.62 6.37 1.71
N GLU A 126 12.58 7.70 1.59
CA GLU A 126 13.38 8.41 0.60
C GLU A 126 14.86 8.37 1.02
N VAL A 127 15.72 7.88 0.13
CA VAL A 127 17.17 7.88 0.31
C VAL A 127 17.67 9.31 0.04
N GLU A 128 18.40 9.89 1.00
CA GLU A 128 19.00 11.23 0.89
C GLU A 128 20.14 11.30 -0.14
#